data_AF-A0ABC9PCZ0-F1
#
_entry.id   AF-A0ABC9PCZ0-F1
#
_cell.length_a   1.000
_cell.length_b   1.000
_cell.length_c   1.000
_cell.angle_alpha   90.00
_cell.angle_beta   90.00
_cell.angle_gamma   90.00
#
_symmetry.space_group_name_H-M   'P 1'
#
loop_
_entity.id
_entity.type
_entity.pdbx_description
1 polymer ?
#
loop_
_entity_poly.entity_id
_entity_poly.type
_entity_poly.pdbx_seq_one_letter_code
_entity_poly.pdbx_strand_id
1 'polypeptide(L)'
;MNIAHPFREGNGRAMRIWLDCMLRQKLGKVVDWNAIDKDEYLNAMKRSAVSTGELKYLLLNNQTDDLTQARFFKGVDASYYYEG
;
A
#
# COMPACT_ATOMS: atom_id res chain seq x y z
N MET A 1 5.33 -10.21 1.77
CA MET A 1 5.06 -10.08 3.22
C MET A 1 3.61 -10.42 3.57
N ASN A 2 2.61 -9.98 2.78
CA ASN A 2 1.18 -10.21 3.08
C ASN A 2 0.78 -11.67 3.31
N ILE A 3 1.35 -12.62 2.57
CA ILE A 3 1.08 -14.06 2.73
C ILE A 3 1.44 -14.57 4.14
N ALA A 4 2.54 -14.06 4.73
CA ALA A 4 3.00 -14.57 6.02
C ALA A 4 2.18 -14.06 7.21
N HIS A 5 1.53 -12.90 7.04
CA HIS A 5 0.58 -12.31 8.01
C HIS A 5 0.99 -12.48 9.50
N PRO A 6 2.19 -12.01 9.90
CA PRO A 6 2.84 -12.42 11.15
C PRO A 6 2.20 -11.89 12.44
N PHE A 7 1.33 -10.87 12.37
CA PHE A 7 0.65 -10.32 13.54
C PHE A 7 -0.76 -10.89 13.69
N ARG A 8 -1.29 -10.86 14.91
CA ARG A 8 -2.70 -11.22 15.18
C ARG A 8 -3.67 -10.29 14.44
N GLU A 9 -3.39 -8.98 14.44
CA GLU A 9 -4.17 -7.94 13.76
C GLU A 9 -3.24 -6.83 13.23
N GLY A 10 -3.72 -6.02 12.29
CA GLY A 10 -3.00 -4.82 11.81
C GLY A 10 -1.96 -5.05 10.71
N ASN A 11 -1.85 -6.28 10.18
CA ASN A 11 -0.89 -6.62 9.12
C ASN A 11 -1.00 -5.73 7.89
N GLY A 12 -2.20 -5.47 7.38
CA GLY A 12 -2.41 -4.63 6.19
C GLY A 12 -1.79 -3.24 6.36
N ARG A 13 -2.16 -2.53 7.42
CA ARG A 13 -1.66 -1.18 7.74
C ARG A 13 -0.15 -1.15 7.96
N ALA A 14 0.38 -2.07 8.76
CA ALA A 14 1.81 -2.14 9.04
C ALA A 14 2.63 -2.46 7.78
N MET A 15 2.14 -3.37 6.93
CA MET A 15 2.84 -3.74 5.70
C MET A 15 2.78 -2.67 4.63
N ARG A 16 1.73 -1.85 4.56
CA ARG A 16 1.67 -0.69 3.64
C ARG A 16 2.74 0.36 4.00
N ILE A 17 2.86 0.68 5.29
CA ILE A 17 3.92 1.59 5.78
C ILE A 17 5.30 1.00 5.50
N TRP A 18 5.49 -0.29 5.78
CA TRP A 18 6.76 -0.98 5.51
C TRP A 18 7.13 -0.95 4.02
N LEU A 19 6.15 -1.14 3.13
CA LEU A 19 6.35 -1.04 1.68
C LEU A 19 6.81 0.36 1.29
N ASP A 20 6.16 1.42 1.78
CA ASP A 20 6.54 2.80 1.48
C ASP A 20 7.95 3.13 1.99
N CYS A 21 8.35 2.66 3.17
CA CYS A 21 9.72 2.83 3.66
C CYS A 21 10.74 2.22 2.70
N MET A 22 10.46 1.01 2.18
CA MET A 22 11.34 0.34 1.23
C MET A 22 11.41 1.07 -0.11
N LEU A 23 10.25 1.47 -0.67
CA LEU A 23 10.18 2.21 -1.92
C LEU A 23 10.88 3.58 -1.80
N ARG A 24 10.68 4.28 -0.68
CA ARG A 24 11.34 5.56 -0.42
C ARG A 24 12.85 5.40 -0.36
N GLN A 25 13.36 4.36 0.32
CA GLN A 25 14.79 4.11 0.43
C GLN A 25 15.44 3.74 -0.91
N LYS A 26 14.74 2.97 -1.77
CA LYS A 26 15.31 2.43 -3.00
C LYS A 26 15.06 3.29 -4.23
N LEU A 27 13.91 3.97 -4.29
CA LEU A 27 13.41 4.66 -5.48
C LEU A 27 13.10 6.15 -5.23
N GLY A 28 13.13 6.62 -3.98
CA GLY A 28 12.75 7.99 -3.65
C GLY A 28 11.25 8.28 -3.82
N LYS A 29 10.42 7.22 -3.88
CA LYS A 29 8.97 7.31 -4.11
C LYS A 29 8.18 6.52 -3.08
N VAL A 30 6.92 6.88 -2.90
CA VAL A 30 5.94 6.15 -2.08
C VAL A 30 4.67 5.92 -2.87
N VAL A 31 3.78 5.05 -2.38
CA VAL A 31 2.47 4.82 -2.98
C VAL A 31 1.51 5.91 -2.49
N ASP A 32 0.78 6.53 -3.43
CA ASP A 32 -0.37 7.35 -3.10
C ASP A 32 -1.59 6.48 -2.84
N TRP A 33 -1.75 6.06 -1.59
CA TRP A 33 -2.91 5.27 -1.14
C TRP A 33 -4.25 6.00 -1.30
N ASN A 34 -4.27 7.32 -1.47
CA ASN A 34 -5.53 8.05 -1.71
C ASN A 34 -5.99 7.94 -3.17
N ALA A 35 -5.08 7.60 -4.09
CA ALA A 35 -5.39 7.47 -5.51
C ALA A 35 -5.82 6.05 -5.91
N ILE A 36 -5.75 5.08 -4.99
CA ILE A 36 -6.15 3.70 -5.24
C ILE A 36 -7.50 3.45 -4.57
N ASP A 37 -8.47 2.96 -5.34
CA ASP A 37 -9.76 2.55 -4.80
C ASP A 37 -9.61 1.39 -3.81
N LYS A 38 -10.43 1.42 -2.75
CA LYS A 38 -10.39 0.43 -1.67
C LYS A 38 -10.68 -0.97 -2.17
N ASP A 39 -11.75 -1.14 -2.95
CA ASP A 39 -12.19 -2.45 -3.40
C ASP A 39 -11.24 -3.00 -4.45
N GLU A 40 -10.73 -2.15 -5.35
CA GLU A 40 -9.67 -2.52 -6.30
C GLU A 40 -8.42 -3.03 -5.57
N TYR A 41 -7.93 -2.28 -4.58
CA TYR A 41 -6.76 -2.70 -3.80
C TYR A 41 -6.99 -4.04 -3.08
N LEU A 42 -8.11 -4.18 -2.37
CA LEU A 42 -8.41 -5.40 -1.61
C LEU A 42 -8.58 -6.62 -2.53
N ASN A 43 -9.22 -6.46 -3.69
CA ASN A 43 -9.36 -7.53 -4.67
C ASN A 43 -8.00 -7.92 -5.28
N ALA A 44 -7.18 -6.94 -5.63
CA ALA A 44 -5.81 -7.19 -6.12
C ALA A 44 -4.94 -7.90 -5.06
N MET A 45 -5.10 -7.53 -3.79
CA MET A 45 -4.42 -8.18 -2.66
C MET A 45 -4.84 -9.65 -2.50
N LYS A 46 -6.13 -9.97 -2.61
CA LYS A 46 -6.62 -11.36 -2.59
C LYS A 46 -6.04 -12.18 -3.74
N ARG A 47 -6.05 -11.60 -4.96
CA ARG A 47 -5.51 -12.25 -6.16
C ARG A 47 -4.00 -12.41 -6.14
N SER A 48 -3.28 -11.57 -5.40
CA SER A 48 -1.81 -11.58 -5.33
C SER A 48 -1.19 -12.89 -4.86
N ALA A 49 -1.96 -13.74 -4.15
CA ALA A 49 -1.53 -15.08 -3.78
C ALA A 49 -1.31 -16.01 -5.00
N VAL A 50 -1.99 -15.72 -6.11
CA VAL A 50 -1.94 -16.50 -7.37
C VAL A 50 -1.26 -15.71 -8.48
N SER A 51 -1.58 -14.42 -8.62
CA SER A 51 -0.99 -13.54 -9.64
C SER A 51 -0.82 -12.12 -9.13
N THR A 52 0.40 -11.59 -9.27
CA THR A 52 0.75 -10.25 -8.76
C THR A 52 0.55 -9.13 -9.78
N GLY A 53 0.09 -9.42 -11.00
CA GLY A 53 0.06 -8.45 -12.10
C GLY A 53 -0.78 -7.21 -11.82
N GLU A 54 -2.01 -7.42 -11.35
CA GLU A 54 -2.96 -6.36 -11.00
C GLU A 54 -2.46 -5.49 -9.84
N LEU A 55 -1.99 -6.12 -8.76
CA LEU A 55 -1.43 -5.39 -7.63
C LEU A 55 -0.22 -4.54 -8.04
N LYS A 56 0.69 -5.10 -8.86
CA LYS A 56 1.83 -4.33 -9.38
C LYS A 56 1.38 -3.15 -10.22
N TYR A 57 0.38 -3.34 -11.10
CA TYR A 57 -0.16 -2.26 -11.91
C TYR A 57 -0.71 -1.11 -11.06
N LEU A 58 -1.55 -1.42 -10.07
CA LEU A 58 -2.11 -0.42 -9.15
C LEU A 58 -1.02 0.36 -8.41
N LEU A 59 -0.03 -0.35 -7.86
CA LEU A 59 1.04 0.29 -7.06
C LEU A 59 2.00 1.11 -7.93
N LEU A 60 2.33 0.66 -9.14
CA LEU A 60 3.27 1.37 -10.03
C LEU A 60 2.67 2.64 -10.63
N ASN A 61 1.38 2.61 -10.99
CA ASN A 61 0.72 3.77 -11.59
C ASN A 61 0.34 4.86 -10.59
N ASN A 62 0.32 4.53 -9.29
CA ASN A 62 -0.03 5.46 -8.23
C ASN A 62 1.18 5.78 -7.33
N GLN A 63 2.38 5.86 -7.90
CA GLN A 63 3.56 6.33 -7.17
C GLN A 63 3.69 7.84 -7.19
N THR A 64 4.21 8.40 -6.11
CA THR A 64 4.49 9.83 -5.98
C THR A 64 5.86 10.04 -5.34
N ASP A 65 6.53 11.10 -5.75
CA ASP A 65 7.76 11.64 -5.15
C ASP A 65 7.47 12.80 -4.17
N ASP A 66 6.18 13.11 -3.92
CA ASP A 66 5.77 13.99 -2.83
C ASP A 66 5.94 13.27 -1.49
N LEU A 67 7.03 13.56 -0.80
CA LEU A 67 7.40 12.98 0.50
C LEU A 67 7.06 13.90 1.68
N THR A 68 6.12 14.84 1.50
CA THR A 68 5.70 15.75 2.57
C THR A 68 4.98 15.03 3.70
N GLN A 69 5.01 15.60 4.92
CA GLN A 69 4.27 15.05 6.05
C GLN A 69 2.75 15.03 5.79
N ALA A 70 2.22 16.06 5.14
CA ALA A 70 0.81 16.12 4.79
C ALA A 70 0.39 14.93 3.91
N ARG A 71 1.22 14.58 2.91
CA ARG A 71 1.00 13.43 2.04
C ARG A 71 1.06 12.11 2.81
N PHE A 72 2.03 11.97 3.72
CA PHE A 72 2.15 10.81 4.58
C PHE A 72 0.89 10.58 5.44
N PHE A 73 0.41 11.62 6.14
CA PHE A 73 -0.78 11.48 6.98
C PHE A 73 -2.03 11.13 6.17
N LYS A 74 -2.24 11.73 5.00
CA LYS A 74 -3.32 11.33 4.10
C LYS A 74 -3.19 9.86 3.67
N GLY A 75 -1.98 9.39 3.39
CA GLY A 75 -1.74 7.98 3.07
C GLY A 75 -2.07 7.04 4.22
N VAL A 76 -1.76 7.44 5.46
CA VAL A 76 -2.16 6.71 6.66
C VAL A 76 -3.69 6.68 6.80
N ASP A 77 -4.39 7.80 6.63
CA ASP A 77 -5.85 7.85 6.71
C ASP A 77 -6.52 6.91 5.70
N ALA A 78 -6.08 6.94 4.43
CA ALA A 78 -6.56 6.03 3.40
C ALA A 78 -6.27 4.55 3.73
N SER A 79 -5.07 4.28 4.25
CA SER A 79 -4.66 2.95 4.71
C SER A 79 -5.54 2.45 5.86
N TYR A 80 -6.01 3.32 6.75
CA TYR A 80 -6.97 2.95 7.81
C TYR A 80 -8.37 2.71 7.23
N TYR A 81 -8.83 3.55 6.30
CA TYR A 81 -10.11 3.38 5.60
C TYR A 81 -10.24 2.03 4.89
N TYR A 82 -9.15 1.46 4.39
CA TYR A 82 -9.18 0.13 3.78
C TYR A 82 -9.58 -0.99 4.75
N GLU A 83 -9.35 -0.85 6.06
CA GLU A 83 -9.58 -1.90 7.04
C GLU A 83 -10.95 -1.81 7.76
N GLY A 84 -11.78 -0.80 7.45
CA GLY A 84 -13.07 -0.58 8.10
C GLY A 84 -13.29 0.89 8.37
#